data_AF-A0A7L0T7X7-F1
#
_entry.id   AF-A0A7L0T7X7-F1
#
_cell.length_a   1.000
_cell.length_b   1.000
_cell.length_c   1.000
_cell.angle_alpha   90.00
_cell.angle_beta   90.00
_cell.angle_gamma   90.00
#
_symmetry.space_group_name_H-M   'P 1'
#
loop_
_entity.id
_entity.type
_entity.pdbx_description
1 polymer ?
#
loop_
_entity_poly.entity_id
_entity_poly.type
_entity_poly.pdbx_seq_one_letter_code
_entity_poly.pdbx_strand_id
1 'polypeptide(L)'
;VMLLGVTLLGGGYPPAKYLCVLLRGGGVALFLYKPKKGAGSDDHVFWGGGFSGSSQLLSLTGGGLTGVSQDHMRAHYQTGSNHMMLNVNLWSTLFLGAGILFTGELWEFLSFTERYPSIIYNILLFGLTSALGQSFIFMTVVYFGPLTCSIITTTRKFFTILASVILFANPISTMQWVGTVLVFLGLGLDARFGKGGGKTSH
;
A
#
# COMPACT_ATOMS: atom_id res chain seq x y z
N VAL A 1 -3.41 -1.20 8.93
CA VAL A 1 -2.10 -1.15 9.62
C VAL A 1 -2.23 -0.61 11.04
N MET A 2 -2.63 0.66 11.26
CA MET A 2 -2.68 1.24 12.62
C MET A 2 -3.62 0.50 13.57
N LEU A 3 -4.89 0.30 13.19
CA LEU A 3 -5.85 -0.43 14.03
C LEU A 3 -5.37 -1.86 14.36
N LEU A 4 -4.93 -2.60 13.33
CA LEU A 4 -4.38 -3.95 13.49
C LEU A 4 -3.14 -3.98 14.38
N GLY A 5 -2.29 -2.95 14.31
CA GLY A 5 -1.11 -2.84 15.16
C GLY A 5 -1.49 -2.65 16.63
N VAL A 6 -2.54 -1.89 16.91
CA VAL A 6 -3.01 -1.67 18.29
C VAL A 6 -3.66 -2.92 18.86
N THR A 7 -4.49 -3.61 18.06
CA THR A 7 -5.20 -4.81 18.52
C THR A 7 -4.30 -6.03 18.66
N LEU A 8 -3.21 -6.14 17.89
CA LEU A 8 -2.32 -7.30 17.90
C LEU A 8 -1.01 -7.09 18.68
N LEU A 9 -0.44 -5.88 18.71
CA LEU A 9 0.81 -5.58 19.45
C LEU A 9 0.56 -4.96 20.83
N GLY A 10 -0.68 -4.65 21.22
CA GLY A 10 -1.02 -4.12 22.55
C GLY A 10 -0.49 -2.71 22.86
N GLY A 11 0.20 -2.05 21.93
CA GLY A 11 0.74 -0.69 22.08
C GLY A 11 -0.19 0.38 21.53
N GLY A 12 -0.37 1.49 22.27
CA GLY A 12 -1.12 2.66 21.82
C GLY A 12 -0.26 3.63 21.01
N TYR A 13 -0.79 4.13 19.88
CA TYR A 13 -0.21 5.31 19.22
C TYR A 13 -0.71 6.61 19.90
N PRO A 14 0.07 7.70 19.88
CA PRO A 14 -0.44 8.99 20.36
C PRO A 14 -1.67 9.43 19.54
N PRO A 15 -2.68 10.07 20.18
CA PRO A 15 -3.94 10.45 19.55
C PRO A 15 -3.75 11.29 18.29
N ALA A 16 -2.70 12.13 18.27
CA ALA A 16 -2.33 12.94 17.11
C ALA A 16 -2.05 12.10 15.85
N LYS A 17 -1.43 10.90 15.96
CA LYS A 17 -1.14 10.05 14.79
C LYS A 17 -2.42 9.46 14.17
N TYR A 18 -3.41 9.10 15.00
CA TYR A 18 -4.70 8.66 14.48
C TYR A 18 -5.43 9.78 13.75
N LEU A 19 -5.44 10.99 14.32
CA LEU A 19 -6.03 12.16 13.67
C LEU A 19 -5.36 12.45 12.33
N CYS A 20 -4.02 12.39 12.25
CA CYS A 20 -3.29 12.60 11.00
C CYS A 20 -3.63 11.56 9.92
N VAL A 21 -3.83 10.30 10.30
CA VAL A 21 -4.21 9.23 9.35
C VAL A 21 -5.68 9.32 8.97
N LEU A 22 -6.57 9.66 9.89
CA LEU A 22 -7.98 9.91 9.58
C LEU A 22 -8.15 11.10 8.65
N LEU A 23 -7.42 12.19 8.87
CA LEU A 23 -7.42 13.35 7.97
C LEU A 23 -6.93 12.94 6.58
N ARG A 24 -5.79 12.26 6.46
CA ARG A 24 -5.31 11.82 5.13
C ARG A 24 -6.28 10.85 4.45
N GLY A 25 -6.79 9.85 5.17
CA GLY A 25 -7.73 8.87 4.64
C GLY A 25 -9.05 9.51 4.20
N GLY A 26 -9.62 10.38 5.05
CA GLY A 26 -10.83 11.14 4.76
C GLY A 26 -10.65 12.11 3.60
N GLY A 27 -9.50 12.79 3.51
CA GLY A 27 -9.19 13.70 2.41
C GLY A 27 -9.04 12.99 1.07
N VAL A 28 -8.37 11.83 1.04
CA VAL A 28 -8.30 10.98 -0.18
C VAL A 28 -9.67 10.42 -0.55
N ALA A 29 -10.47 9.96 0.41
CA ALA A 29 -11.83 9.48 0.16
C ALA A 29 -12.72 10.59 -0.42
N LEU A 30 -12.64 11.80 0.14
CA LEU A 30 -13.37 12.98 -0.36
C LEU A 30 -12.89 13.40 -1.75
N PHE A 31 -11.59 13.31 -2.01
CA PHE A 31 -11.00 13.61 -3.33
C PHE A 31 -11.45 12.63 -4.42
N LEU A 32 -11.61 11.35 -4.06
CA LEU A 32 -12.07 10.29 -4.97
C LEU A 32 -13.59 10.18 -5.04
N TYR A 33 -14.32 10.92 -4.20
CA TYR A 33 -15.77 10.93 -4.22
C TYR A 33 -16.28 11.68 -5.46
N LYS A 34 -16.77 10.91 -6.44
CA LYS A 34 -17.57 11.47 -7.55
C LYS A 34 -19.05 11.25 -7.25
N PRO A 35 -19.86 12.31 -7.06
CA PRO A 35 -21.31 12.14 -6.99
C PRO A 35 -21.82 11.60 -8.32
N LYS A 36 -22.56 10.49 -8.26
CA LYS A 36 -23.13 9.83 -9.45
C LYS A 36 -24.16 10.77 -10.08
N LYS A 37 -23.82 11.40 -11.20
CA LYS A 37 -24.75 12.23 -11.97
C LYS A 37 -25.19 11.45 -13.20
N GLY A 38 -26.37 10.83 -13.12
CA GLY A 38 -27.01 10.13 -14.23
C GLY A 38 -26.76 8.62 -14.26
N ALA A 39 -27.83 7.86 -14.51
CA ALA A 39 -27.80 6.43 -14.73
C ALA A 39 -27.11 6.11 -16.07
N GLY A 40 -26.13 5.20 -16.05
CA GLY A 40 -25.48 4.69 -17.26
C GLY A 40 -24.07 4.16 -17.00
N SER A 41 -23.92 2.84 -17.08
CA SER A 41 -22.71 2.04 -17.34
C SER A 41 -21.55 2.05 -16.33
N ASP A 42 -21.40 0.90 -15.66
CA ASP A 42 -20.18 0.06 -15.52
C ASP A 42 -18.81 0.71 -15.31
N ASP A 43 -18.74 1.78 -14.53
CA ASP A 43 -17.46 2.13 -13.93
C ASP A 43 -17.22 1.22 -12.72
N HIS A 44 -16.08 0.51 -12.74
CA HIS A 44 -15.49 -0.19 -11.60
C HIS A 44 -15.17 0.81 -10.49
N VAL A 45 -16.21 1.31 -9.82
CA VAL A 45 -16.10 2.22 -8.71
C VAL A 45 -15.42 1.44 -7.59
N PHE A 46 -14.23 1.92 -7.24
CA PHE A 46 -13.37 1.61 -6.08
C PHE A 46 -14.10 1.46 -4.72
N TRP A 47 -15.41 1.69 -4.68
CA TRP A 47 -16.29 1.67 -3.51
C TRP A 47 -17.70 1.10 -3.79
N GLY A 48 -17.98 0.61 -5.00
CA GLY A 48 -19.28 0.06 -5.38
C GLY A 48 -19.42 -1.40 -4.92
N GLY A 49 -20.41 -1.67 -4.08
CA GLY A 49 -20.65 -2.98 -3.46
C GLY A 49 -20.64 -4.14 -4.46
N GLY A 50 -19.69 -5.07 -4.27
CA GLY A 50 -19.49 -6.26 -5.08
C GLY A 50 -18.21 -7.00 -4.66
N PHE A 51 -17.99 -8.20 -5.21
CA PHE A 51 -16.85 -9.09 -4.95
C PHE A 51 -15.45 -8.42 -5.13
N SER A 52 -15.36 -7.38 -5.96
CA SER A 52 -14.15 -6.56 -6.13
C SER A 52 -13.84 -5.68 -4.91
N GLY A 53 -14.86 -5.12 -4.26
CA GLY A 53 -14.67 -4.31 -3.05
C GLY A 53 -14.24 -5.15 -1.86
N SER A 54 -14.83 -6.34 -1.68
CA SER A 54 -14.46 -7.25 -0.59
C SER A 54 -13.05 -7.82 -0.77
N SER A 55 -12.64 -8.17 -1.99
CA SER A 55 -11.27 -8.64 -2.28
C SER A 55 -10.22 -7.55 -2.06
N GLN A 56 -10.51 -6.29 -2.36
CA GLN A 56 -9.60 -5.18 -2.08
C GLN A 56 -9.45 -4.92 -0.57
N LEU A 57 -10.53 -4.97 0.19
CA LEU A 57 -10.48 -4.88 1.66
C LEU A 57 -9.66 -6.03 2.26
N LEU A 58 -9.82 -7.25 1.72
CA LEU A 58 -9.04 -8.41 2.14
C LEU A 58 -7.55 -8.21 1.84
N SER A 59 -7.19 -7.71 0.65
CA SER A 59 -5.80 -7.40 0.28
C SER A 59 -5.17 -6.33 1.17
N LEU A 60 -5.91 -5.25 1.47
CA LEU A 60 -5.46 -4.18 2.37
C LEU A 60 -5.31 -4.67 3.81
N THR A 61 -6.21 -5.55 4.26
CA THR A 61 -6.13 -6.18 5.58
C THR A 61 -4.92 -7.10 5.65
N GLY A 62 -4.70 -7.93 4.62
CA GLY A 62 -3.52 -8.80 4.51
C GLY A 62 -2.22 -8.01 4.55
N GLY A 63 -2.06 -6.97 3.73
CA GLY A 63 -0.89 -6.09 3.79
C GLY A 63 -0.76 -5.37 5.13
N GLY A 64 -1.89 -5.08 5.78
CA GLY A 64 -1.96 -4.56 7.15
C GLY A 64 -1.40 -5.52 8.20
N LEU A 65 -1.82 -6.79 8.15
CA LEU A 65 -1.35 -7.87 9.02
C LEU A 65 0.13 -8.15 8.80
N THR A 66 0.59 -8.24 7.55
CA THR A 66 2.01 -8.42 7.24
C THR A 66 2.85 -7.28 7.81
N GLY A 67 2.42 -6.03 7.67
CA GLY A 67 3.11 -4.89 8.26
C GLY A 67 3.20 -4.98 9.79
N VAL A 68 2.13 -5.43 10.45
CA VAL A 68 2.10 -5.63 11.91
C VAL A 68 3.01 -6.77 12.35
N SER A 69 2.98 -7.90 11.66
CA SER A 69 3.88 -9.03 11.91
C SER A 69 5.35 -8.66 11.67
N GLN A 70 5.65 -7.86 10.64
CA GLN A 70 6.99 -7.32 10.40
C GLN A 70 7.47 -6.43 11.55
N ASP A 71 6.58 -5.59 12.12
CA ASP A 71 6.91 -4.77 13.29
C ASP A 71 7.19 -5.64 14.53
N HIS A 72 6.41 -6.71 14.73
CA HIS A 72 6.58 -7.65 15.83
C HIS A 72 7.91 -8.42 15.73
N MET A 73 8.23 -8.96 14.55
CA MET A 73 9.51 -9.64 14.29
C MET A 73 10.70 -8.71 14.50
N ARG A 74 10.59 -7.45 14.06
CA ARG A 74 11.65 -6.45 14.27
C ARG A 74 11.86 -6.15 15.76
N ALA A 75 10.79 -6.03 16.53
CA ALA A 75 10.87 -5.71 17.96
C ALA A 75 11.48 -6.83 18.80
N HIS A 76 11.16 -8.10 18.51
CA HIS A 76 11.62 -9.24 19.31
C HIS A 76 12.91 -9.90 18.81
N TYR A 77 13.21 -9.87 17.51
CA TYR A 77 14.28 -10.68 16.93
C TYR A 77 15.42 -9.91 16.25
N GLN A 78 15.39 -8.56 16.21
CA GLN A 78 16.46 -7.72 15.60
C GLN A 78 16.94 -8.28 14.23
N THR A 79 16.03 -8.81 13.43
CA THR A 79 16.39 -9.51 12.20
C THR A 79 16.86 -8.52 11.14
N GLY A 80 18.00 -8.80 10.50
CA GLY A 80 18.51 -7.98 9.41
C GLY A 80 17.53 -7.92 8.23
N SER A 81 17.38 -6.72 7.63
CA SER A 81 16.44 -6.45 6.52
C SER A 81 16.52 -7.47 5.37
N ASN A 82 17.73 -7.91 5.04
CA ASN A 82 17.97 -8.85 3.94
C ASN A 82 17.42 -10.26 4.26
N HIS A 83 17.52 -10.71 5.51
CA HIS A 83 16.99 -12.01 5.93
C HIS A 83 15.46 -12.01 5.99
N MET A 84 14.84 -10.91 6.43
CA MET A 84 13.39 -10.77 6.41
C MET A 84 12.84 -10.76 4.98
N MET A 85 13.49 -10.04 4.07
CA MET A 85 13.11 -9.97 2.66
C MET A 85 13.26 -11.34 1.96
N LEU A 86 14.38 -12.04 2.16
CA LEU A 86 14.62 -13.34 1.54
C LEU A 86 13.59 -14.38 1.98
N ASN A 87 13.30 -14.47 3.28
CA ASN A 87 12.34 -15.44 3.79
C ASN A 87 10.91 -15.16 3.29
N VAL A 88 10.48 -13.89 3.27
CA VAL A 88 9.15 -13.51 2.75
C VAL A 88 9.05 -13.83 1.25
N ASN A 89 10.09 -13.52 0.47
CA ASN A 89 10.09 -13.79 -0.97
C ASN A 89 10.17 -15.29 -1.28
N LEU A 90 10.89 -16.08 -0.47
CA LEU A 90 10.96 -17.54 -0.61
C LEU A 90 9.60 -18.17 -0.36
N TRP A 91 8.95 -17.86 0.77
CA TRP A 91 7.60 -18.36 1.06
C TRP A 91 6.58 -17.89 0.01
N SER A 92 6.66 -16.63 -0.43
CA SER A 92 5.79 -16.12 -1.50
C SER A 92 5.98 -16.90 -2.81
N THR A 93 7.22 -17.25 -3.17
CA THR A 93 7.52 -18.02 -4.38
C THR A 93 6.97 -19.44 -4.29
N LEU A 94 7.05 -20.08 -3.12
CA LEU A 94 6.48 -21.41 -2.89
C LEU A 94 4.95 -21.41 -3.03
N PHE A 95 4.25 -20.48 -2.37
CA PHE A 95 2.79 -20.41 -2.42
C PHE A 95 2.28 -20.06 -3.82
N LEU A 96 2.89 -19.06 -4.48
CA LEU A 96 2.52 -18.68 -5.84
C LEU A 96 2.86 -19.78 -6.84
N GLY A 97 4.02 -20.43 -6.69
CA GLY A 97 4.44 -21.55 -7.55
C GLY A 97 3.47 -22.72 -7.45
N ALA A 98 3.07 -23.12 -6.23
CA ALA A 98 2.06 -24.15 -6.03
C ALA A 98 0.70 -23.76 -6.64
N GLY A 99 0.29 -22.48 -6.50
CA GLY A 99 -0.93 -21.96 -7.10
C GLY A 99 -0.91 -22.05 -8.63
N ILE A 100 0.17 -21.60 -9.26
CA ILE A 100 0.34 -21.64 -10.72
C ILE A 100 0.31 -23.09 -11.24
N LEU A 101 0.97 -24.01 -10.54
CA LEU A 101 0.94 -25.44 -10.88
C LEU A 101 -0.47 -26.02 -10.78
N PHE A 102 -1.25 -25.64 -9.76
CA PHE A 102 -2.63 -26.09 -9.59
C PHE A 102 -3.57 -25.54 -10.66
N THR A 103 -3.38 -24.29 -11.08
CA THR A 103 -4.19 -23.65 -12.14
C THR A 103 -3.83 -24.09 -13.55
N GLY A 104 -2.62 -24.61 -13.77
CA GLY A 104 -2.14 -25.04 -15.09
C GLY A 104 -1.68 -23.90 -16.02
N GLU A 105 -1.79 -22.63 -15.60
CA GLU A 105 -1.41 -21.44 -16.39
C GLU A 105 0.07 -21.41 -16.80
N LEU A 106 0.92 -22.22 -16.16
CA LEU A 106 2.35 -22.35 -16.48
C LEU A 106 2.58 -22.75 -17.94
N TRP A 107 1.76 -23.68 -18.46
CA TRP A 107 1.90 -24.18 -19.83
C TRP A 107 1.50 -23.13 -20.86
N GLU A 108 0.44 -22.36 -20.57
CA GLU A 108 0.03 -21.23 -21.41
C GLU A 108 1.11 -20.14 -21.44
N PHE A 109 1.68 -19.80 -20.28
CA PHE A 109 2.79 -18.85 -20.18
C PHE A 109 4.03 -19.28 -20.98
N LEU A 110 4.40 -20.57 -20.93
CA LEU A 110 5.51 -21.13 -21.71
C LEU A 110 5.27 -20.99 -23.22
N SER A 111 4.08 -21.39 -23.70
CA SER A 111 3.72 -21.27 -25.11
C SER A 111 3.70 -19.81 -25.60
N PHE A 112 3.28 -18.88 -24.73
CA PHE A 112 3.30 -17.45 -25.00
C PHE A 112 4.72 -16.88 -25.08
N THR A 113 5.60 -17.34 -24.20
CA THR A 113 7.01 -16.91 -24.15
C THR A 113 7.79 -17.40 -25.36
N GLU A 114 7.51 -18.62 -25.85
CA GLU A 114 8.10 -19.15 -27.08
C GLU A 114 7.68 -18.33 -28.31
N ARG A 115 6.42 -17.88 -28.35
CA ARG A 115 5.88 -17.06 -29.44
C ARG A 115 6.40 -15.62 -29.44
N TYR A 116 6.74 -15.07 -28.26
CA TYR A 116 7.22 -13.69 -28.10
C TYR A 116 8.44 -13.61 -27.17
N PRO A 117 9.65 -13.98 -27.64
CA PRO A 117 10.85 -14.03 -26.79
C PRO A 117 11.29 -12.67 -26.24
N SER A 118 10.89 -11.56 -26.89
CA SER A 118 11.16 -10.20 -26.39
C SER A 118 10.53 -9.91 -25.03
N ILE A 119 9.50 -10.67 -24.64
CA ILE A 119 8.80 -10.48 -23.36
C ILE A 119 9.68 -10.92 -22.18
N ILE A 120 10.60 -11.86 -22.38
CA ILE A 120 11.57 -12.27 -21.35
C ILE A 120 12.38 -11.08 -20.86
N TYR A 121 12.82 -10.21 -21.77
CA TYR A 121 13.57 -9.01 -21.40
C TYR A 121 12.73 -8.05 -20.55
N ASN A 122 11.47 -7.83 -20.92
CA ASN A 122 10.55 -6.99 -20.15
C ASN A 122 10.27 -7.57 -18.76
N ILE A 123 10.09 -8.90 -18.65
CA ILE A 123 9.90 -9.59 -17.37
C ILE A 123 11.15 -9.48 -16.49
N LEU A 124 12.34 -9.67 -17.06
CA LEU A 124 13.61 -9.54 -16.33
C LEU A 124 13.81 -8.11 -15.83
N LEU A 125 13.57 -7.11 -16.67
CA LEU A 125 13.71 -5.70 -16.31
C LEU A 125 12.68 -5.30 -15.24
N PHE A 126 11.43 -5.77 -15.39
CA PHE A 126 10.38 -5.59 -14.40
C PHE A 126 10.75 -6.25 -13.07
N GLY A 127 11.29 -7.47 -13.09
CA GLY A 127 11.75 -8.21 -11.92
C GLY A 127 12.90 -7.53 -11.20
N LEU A 128 13.93 -7.10 -11.95
CA LEU A 128 15.09 -6.40 -11.40
C LEU A 128 14.67 -5.07 -10.75
N THR A 129 13.85 -4.28 -11.45
CA THR A 129 13.33 -3.01 -10.93
C THR A 129 12.45 -3.22 -9.70
N SER A 130 11.63 -4.28 -9.70
CA SER A 130 10.79 -4.65 -8.57
C SER A 130 11.61 -5.09 -7.35
N ALA A 131 12.68 -5.87 -7.55
CA ALA A 131 13.59 -6.29 -6.49
C ALA A 131 14.31 -5.10 -5.84
N LEU A 132 14.77 -4.13 -6.65
CA LEU A 132 15.34 -2.89 -6.17
C LEU A 132 14.31 -2.10 -5.34
N GLY A 133 13.08 -1.93 -5.86
CA GLY A 133 12.00 -1.25 -5.16
C GLY A 133 11.62 -1.92 -3.82
N GLN A 134 11.53 -3.25 -3.80
CA GLN A 134 11.27 -4.02 -2.59
C GLN A 134 12.39 -3.84 -1.56
N SER A 135 13.66 -3.81 -2.00
CA SER A 135 14.80 -3.58 -1.11
C SER A 135 14.68 -2.24 -0.37
N PHE A 136 14.29 -1.16 -1.07
CA PHE A 136 14.03 0.14 -0.44
C PHE A 136 12.85 0.11 0.54
N ILE A 137 11.78 -0.63 0.21
CA ILE A 137 10.61 -0.78 1.09
C ILE A 137 11.01 -1.51 2.38
N PHE A 138 11.67 -2.66 2.27
CA PHE A 138 12.13 -3.43 3.43
C PHE A 138 13.12 -2.64 4.28
N MET A 139 14.06 -1.94 3.66
CA MET A 139 14.97 -1.02 4.35
C MET A 139 14.17 0.03 5.13
N THR A 140 13.19 0.68 4.50
CA THR A 140 12.32 1.68 5.17
C THR A 140 11.58 1.07 6.36
N VAL A 141 11.05 -0.14 6.23
CA VAL A 141 10.35 -0.86 7.31
C VAL A 141 11.31 -1.18 8.46
N VAL A 142 12.54 -1.61 8.17
CA VAL A 142 13.54 -1.99 9.19
C VAL A 142 14.20 -0.78 9.85
N TYR A 143 14.26 0.38 9.22
CA TYR A 143 14.78 1.60 9.86
C TYR A 143 13.68 2.41 10.53
N PHE A 144 12.58 2.70 9.83
CA PHE A 144 11.54 3.65 10.28
C PHE A 144 10.22 3.00 10.72
N GLY A 145 10.09 1.69 10.53
CA GLY A 145 8.90 0.93 10.89
C GLY A 145 7.87 0.88 9.77
N PRO A 146 6.95 -0.11 9.82
CA PRO A 146 5.95 -0.32 8.78
C PRO A 146 4.90 0.80 8.73
N LEU A 147 4.66 1.50 9.85
CA LEU A 147 3.79 2.67 9.89
C LEU A 147 4.31 3.78 8.97
N THR A 148 5.59 4.11 9.07
CA THR A 148 6.23 5.16 8.26
C THR A 148 6.26 4.77 6.78
N CYS A 149 6.49 3.48 6.48
CA CYS A 149 6.39 2.98 5.10
C CYS A 149 4.98 3.15 4.51
N SER A 150 3.93 2.87 5.30
CA SER A 150 2.55 3.09 4.87
C SER A 150 2.25 4.58 4.63
N ILE A 151 2.82 5.47 5.44
CA ILE A 151 2.73 6.92 5.27
C ILE A 151 3.41 7.38 3.98
N ILE A 152 4.63 6.93 3.72
CA ILE A 152 5.39 7.30 2.50
C ILE A 152 4.64 6.84 1.24
N THR A 153 4.17 5.60 1.22
CA THR A 153 3.48 5.03 0.04
C THR A 153 2.13 5.70 -0.22
N THR A 154 1.35 6.02 0.81
CA THR A 154 0.09 6.76 0.66
C THR A 154 0.32 8.19 0.17
N THR A 155 1.34 8.87 0.69
CA THR A 155 1.74 10.21 0.25
C THR A 155 2.17 10.20 -1.22
N ARG A 156 3.00 9.24 -1.63
CA ARG A 156 3.38 9.04 -3.04
C ARG A 156 2.16 8.84 -3.93
N LYS A 157 1.25 7.92 -3.56
CA LYS A 157 0.02 7.65 -4.32
C LYS A 157 -0.83 8.91 -4.48
N PHE A 158 -0.98 9.69 -3.41
CA PHE A 158 -1.72 10.94 -3.44
C PHE A 158 -1.10 11.97 -4.40
N PHE A 159 0.22 12.18 -4.36
CA PHE A 159 0.90 13.10 -5.27
C PHE A 159 0.81 12.64 -6.73
N THR A 160 0.89 11.33 -7.01
CA THR A 160 0.68 10.80 -8.36
C THR A 160 -0.75 11.07 -8.86
N ILE A 161 -1.76 10.93 -8.00
CA ILE A 161 -3.14 11.27 -8.34
C ILE A 161 -3.26 12.77 -8.64
N LEU A 162 -2.69 13.63 -7.79
CA LEU A 162 -2.71 15.08 -7.98
C LEU A 162 -2.02 15.49 -9.29
N ALA A 163 -0.82 14.94 -9.55
CA ALA A 163 -0.07 15.20 -10.77
C ALA A 163 -0.83 14.75 -12.02
N SER A 164 -1.49 13.58 -11.96
CA SER A 164 -2.35 13.09 -13.04
C SER A 164 -3.48 14.07 -13.34
N VAL A 165 -4.18 14.56 -12.30
CA VAL A 165 -5.28 15.52 -12.48
C VAL A 165 -4.80 16.85 -13.08
N ILE A 166 -3.64 17.36 -12.66
CA ILE A 166 -3.02 18.58 -13.20
C ILE A 166 -2.62 18.38 -14.67
N LEU A 167 -1.94 17.27 -15.00
CA LEU A 167 -1.45 16.99 -16.36
C LEU A 167 -2.58 16.73 -17.35
N PHE A 168 -3.63 16.03 -16.94
CA PHE A 168 -4.79 15.76 -17.80
C PHE A 168 -5.84 16.89 -17.78
N ALA A 169 -5.55 18.02 -17.13
CA ALA A 169 -6.42 19.20 -17.03
C ALA A 169 -7.88 18.86 -16.64
N ASN A 170 -8.06 17.85 -15.78
CA ASN A 170 -9.40 17.45 -15.36
C ASN A 170 -9.97 18.53 -14.42
N PRO A 171 -11.19 19.04 -14.65
CA PRO A 171 -11.78 20.06 -13.80
C PRO A 171 -11.95 19.53 -12.37
N ILE A 172 -11.21 20.11 -11.43
CA ILE A 172 -11.23 19.75 -10.02
C ILE A 172 -12.47 20.38 -9.37
N SER A 173 -13.35 19.54 -8.81
CA SER A 173 -14.52 20.01 -8.05
C SER A 173 -14.12 20.65 -6.73
N THR A 174 -14.93 21.57 -6.20
CA THR A 174 -14.74 22.20 -4.88
C THR A 174 -14.55 21.16 -3.76
N MET A 175 -15.25 20.02 -3.82
CA MET A 175 -15.09 18.92 -2.86
C MET A 175 -13.70 18.25 -2.94
N GLN A 176 -13.13 18.17 -4.13
CA GLN A 176 -11.80 17.61 -4.33
C GLN A 176 -10.73 18.58 -3.81
N TRP A 177 -10.92 19.89 -4.01
CA TRP A 177 -10.07 20.91 -3.39
C TRP A 177 -10.07 20.84 -1.86
N VAL A 178 -11.25 20.69 -1.24
CA VAL A 178 -11.36 20.46 0.21
C VAL A 178 -10.61 19.17 0.60
N GLY A 179 -10.77 18.10 -0.16
CA GLY A 179 -10.04 16.84 0.05
C GLY A 179 -8.52 17.03 0.01
N THR A 180 -8.01 17.78 -0.98
CA THR A 180 -6.59 18.12 -1.12
C THR A 180 -6.07 18.89 0.09
N VAL A 181 -6.76 19.94 0.52
CA VAL A 181 -6.38 20.73 1.72
C VAL A 181 -6.33 19.84 2.95
N LEU A 182 -7.30 18.93 3.11
CA LEU A 182 -7.41 18.04 4.25
C LEU A 182 -6.26 17.00 4.29
N VAL A 183 -5.81 16.51 3.12
CA VAL A 183 -4.60 15.66 3.02
C VAL A 183 -3.34 16.45 3.39
N PHE A 184 -3.17 17.68 2.88
CA PHE A 184 -2.03 18.52 3.23
C PHE A 184 -1.99 18.88 4.72
N LEU A 185 -3.13 19.16 5.34
CA LEU A 185 -3.23 19.35 6.79
C LEU A 185 -2.82 18.08 7.54
N GLY A 186 -3.31 16.92 7.13
CA GLY A 186 -2.93 15.64 7.73
C GLY A 186 -1.43 15.34 7.62
N LEU A 187 -0.78 15.67 6.48
CA LEU A 187 0.66 15.55 6.31
C LEU A 187 1.44 16.58 7.13
N GLY A 188 0.98 17.83 7.19
CA GLY A 188 1.61 18.89 7.98
C GLY A 188 1.57 18.60 9.48
N LEU A 189 0.44 18.09 9.97
CA LEU A 189 0.30 17.64 11.35
C LEU A 189 1.21 16.43 11.64
N ASP A 190 1.30 15.47 10.72
CA ASP A 190 2.20 14.31 10.87
C ASP A 190 3.68 14.73 10.88
N ALA A 191 4.07 15.73 10.07
CA ALA A 191 5.42 16.29 10.08
C ALA A 191 5.76 17.02 11.40
N ARG A 192 4.78 17.73 11.98
CA ARG A 192 4.92 18.47 13.25
C ARG A 192 4.90 17.54 14.47
N PHE A 193 3.98 16.59 14.52
CA PHE A 193 3.71 15.75 15.70
C PHE A 193 4.27 14.32 15.58
N GLY A 194 4.70 13.89 14.39
CA GLY A 194 5.26 12.56 14.14
C GLY A 194 6.58 12.29 14.86
N LYS A 195 7.33 13.35 15.19
CA LYS A 195 8.58 13.29 16.00
C LYS A 195 8.34 12.96 17.48
N GLY A 196 7.11 13.09 18.00
CA GLY A 196 6.82 13.07 19.43
C GLY A 196 6.45 11.71 20.06
N GLY A 197 6.74 10.57 19.43
CA GLY A 197 6.28 9.29 19.99
C GLY A 197 7.15 8.12 19.60
N GLY A 198 8.31 8.01 20.26
CA GLY A 198 8.88 6.70 20.56
C GLY A 198 7.82 5.89 21.30
N LYS A 199 7.69 4.60 20.96
CA LYS A 199 6.80 3.68 21.67
C LYS A 199 7.08 3.81 23.16
N THR A 200 6.06 4.12 23.97
CA THR A 200 6.09 3.80 25.39
C THR A 200 6.12 2.27 25.48
N SER A 201 7.34 1.73 25.59
CA SER A 201 7.57 0.35 25.98
C SER A 201 7.00 0.19 27.38
N HIS A 202 6.03 -0.68 27.54
CA HIS A 202 5.65 -1.26 28.82
C HIS A 202 5.55 -2.77 28.63
#